data_AF-A0A380P9S5-F1
#
_entry.id   AF-A0A380P9S5-F1
#
_cell.length_a   1.000
_cell.length_b   1.000
_cell.length_c   1.000
_cell.angle_alpha   90.00
_cell.angle_beta   90.00
_cell.angle_gamma   90.00
#
_symmetry.space_group_name_H-M   'P 1'
#
loop_
_entity.id
_entity.type
_entity.pdbx_description
1 polymer ?
#
loop_
_entity_poly.entity_id
_entity_poly.type
_entity_poly.pdbx_seq_one_letter_code
_entity_poly.pdbx_strand_id
1 'polypeptide(L)' 'MRHSEQNAETEKQIKAAFIHVVELKGFNKVTITDIAKHAHVSRGTFYVHYVDKYDY' A
#
# COMPACT_ATOMS: atom_id res chain seq x y z
N MET A 1 -5.66 6.99 20.96
CA MET A 1 -6.20 7.93 19.96
C MET A 1 -5.19 8.31 18.86
N ARG A 2 -3.89 8.52 19.15
CA ARG A 2 -2.89 8.87 18.09
C ARG A 2 -2.58 7.76 17.07
N HIS A 3 -2.64 6.49 17.47
CA HIS A 3 -2.30 5.35 16.60
C HIS A 3 -3.36 5.05 15.53
N SER A 4 -4.64 5.31 15.80
CA SER A 4 -5.73 5.02 14.87
C SER A 4 -5.75 5.96 13.66
N GLU A 5 -5.41 7.24 13.87
CA GLU A 5 -5.36 8.25 12.81
C GLU A 5 -4.16 8.01 11.87
N GLN A 6 -3.00 7.64 12.42
CA GLN A 6 -1.83 7.28 11.63
C GLN A 6 -2.06 6.02 10.77
N ASN A 7 -2.81 5.04 11.29
CA ASN A 7 -3.17 3.85 10.52
C ASN A 7 -4.08 4.18 9.34
N ALA A 8 -5.11 5.01 9.55
CA ALA A 8 -6.05 5.39 8.48
C ALA A 8 -5.37 6.18 7.35
N GLU A 9 -4.47 7.10 7.71
CA GLU A 9 -3.72 7.89 6.72
C GLU A 9 -2.73 7.00 5.93
N THR A 10 -2.02 6.10 6.62
CA THR A 10 -1.12 5.13 5.99
C THR A 10 -1.89 4.20 5.04
N GLU A 11 -3.06 3.73 5.45
CA GLU A 11 -3.92 2.89 4.63
C GLU A 11 -4.37 3.62 3.36
N LYS A 12 -4.74 4.92 3.47
CA LYS A 12 -5.11 5.74 2.31
C LYS A 12 -3.95 5.94 1.33
N GLN A 13 -2.73 6.13 1.83
CA GLN A 13 -1.53 6.25 1.00
C GLN A 13 -1.23 4.94 0.26
N ILE A 14 -1.32 3.80 0.96
CA ILE A 14 -1.18 2.48 0.34
C ILE A 14 -2.27 2.27 -0.73
N LYS A 15 -3.51 2.72 -0.48
CA LYS A 15 -4.62 2.66 -1.44
C LYS A 15 -4.34 3.44 -2.71
N ALA A 16 -3.96 4.70 -2.59
CA ALA A 16 -3.62 5.53 -3.75
C ALA A 16 -2.45 4.96 -4.55
N ALA A 17 -1.39 4.51 -3.85
CA ALA A 17 -0.21 3.93 -4.47
C ALA A 17 -0.52 2.65 -5.25
N PHE A 18 -1.35 1.76 -4.71
CA PHE A 18 -1.75 0.54 -5.40
C PHE A 18 -2.48 0.85 -6.70
N ILE A 19 -3.51 1.72 -6.67
CA ILE A 19 -4.29 2.08 -7.87
C ILE A 19 -3.35 2.61 -8.95
N HIS A 20 -2.50 3.57 -8.58
CA HIS A 20 -1.55 4.19 -9.50
C HIS A 20 -0.61 3.16 -10.13
N VAL A 21 -0.04 2.26 -9.32
CA VAL A 21 0.90 1.25 -9.81
C VAL A 21 0.19 0.19 -10.67
N VAL A 22 -1.06 -0.18 -10.35
CA VAL A 22 -1.88 -1.07 -11.17
C VAL A 22 -2.18 -0.45 -12.52
N GLU A 23 -2.55 0.83 -12.57
CA GLU A 23 -2.78 1.58 -13.81
C GLU A 23 -1.53 1.63 -14.69
N LEU A 24 -0.35 1.81 -14.08
CA LEU A 24 0.91 1.95 -14.82
C LEU A 24 1.41 0.65 -15.46
N LYS A 25 1.21 -0.52 -14.84
CA LYS A 25 1.84 -1.77 -15.32
C LYS A 25 0.96 -3.02 -15.29
N GLY A 26 -0.29 -2.87 -14.88
CA GLY A 26 -1.26 -3.96 -14.73
C GLY A 26 -1.07 -4.75 -13.43
N PHE A 27 -2.20 -5.19 -12.87
CA PHE A 27 -2.29 -5.89 -11.58
C PHE A 27 -1.32 -7.08 -11.44
N ASN A 28 -1.18 -7.89 -12.49
CA ASN A 28 -0.32 -9.08 -12.47
C ASN A 28 1.15 -8.73 -12.21
N LYS A 29 1.62 -7.58 -12.69
CA LYS A 29 3.01 -7.14 -12.57
C LYS A 29 3.28 -6.28 -11.32
N VAL A 30 2.24 -5.91 -10.56
CA VAL A 30 2.39 -5.20 -9.30
C VAL A 30 3.01 -6.08 -8.23
N THR A 31 3.99 -5.54 -7.52
CA THR A 31 4.59 -6.15 -6.32
C THR A 31 4.39 -5.25 -5.12
N ILE A 32 4.46 -5.83 -3.92
CA ILE A 32 4.40 -5.09 -2.64
C ILE A 32 5.50 -4.03 -2.56
N THR A 33 6.68 -4.32 -3.11
CA THR A 33 7.79 -3.36 -3.14
C THR A 33 7.44 -2.10 -3.95
N ASP A 34 6.69 -2.24 -5.04
CA ASP A 34 6.29 -1.09 -5.84
C ASP A 34 5.27 -0.24 -5.09
N ILE A 35 4.28 -0.88 -4.47
CA ILE A 35 3.24 -0.20 -3.69
C ILE A 35 3.88 0.55 -2.53
N ALA A 36 4.73 -0.13 -1.75
CA ALA A 36 5.41 0.47 -0.60
C ALA A 36 6.29 1.67 -0.99
N LYS A 37 7.01 1.58 -2.13
CA LYS A 37 7.81 2.69 -2.66
C LYS A 37 6.95 3.90 -3.05
N HIS A 38 5.82 3.67 -3.75
CA HIS A 38 4.93 4.75 -4.18
C HIS A 38 4.11 5.36 -3.03
N ALA A 39 3.81 4.56 -2.00
CA ALA A 39 3.16 5.04 -0.78
C ALA A 39 4.12 5.72 0.20
N HIS A 40 5.43 5.74 -0.09
CA HIS A 40 6.46 6.26 0.83
C HIS A 40 6.47 5.58 2.21
N VAL A 41 6.18 4.27 2.24
CA VAL A 41 6.17 3.45 3.47
C VAL A 41 7.16 2.30 3.39
N SER A 42 7.50 1.73 4.55
CA SER A 42 8.26 0.47 4.57
C SER A 42 7.36 -0.71 4.18
N ARG A 43 7.94 -1.81 3.67
CA ARG A 43 7.17 -3.04 3.46
C ARG A 43 6.58 -3.59 4.76
N GLY A 44 7.27 -3.42 5.89
CA GLY A 44 6.76 -3.83 7.20
C GLY A 44 5.47 -3.08 7.54
N THR A 45 5.43 -1.78 7.26
CA THR A 45 4.23 -0.95 7.39
C THR A 45 3.11 -1.43 6.48
N PHE A 46 3.41 -1.77 5.22
CA PHE A 46 2.41 -2.38 4.32
C PHE A 46 1.78 -3.64 4.94
N TYR A 47 2.62 -4.54 5.48
CA TYR A 47 2.16 -5.81 6.07
C TYR A 47 1.39 -5.66 7.39
N VAL A 48 1.37 -4.47 8.00
CA VAL A 48 0.44 -4.17 9.12
C VAL A 48 -1.00 -4.03 8.61
N HIS A 49 -1.19 -3.64 7.35
CA HIS A 49 -2.50 -3.36 6.76
C HIS A 49 -3.01 -4.46 5.83
N TYR A 50 -2.13 -5.12 5.07
CA TYR A 50 -2.50 -6.12 4.05
C TYR A 50 -1.52 -7.29 4.06
N VAL A 51 -2.00 -8.54 3.91
CA VAL A 51 -1.11 -9.72 3.88
C VAL A 51 -0.44 -9.85 2.52
N ASP A 52 -1.15 -9.53 1.44
CA ASP A 52 -0.59 -9.39 0.10
C ASP A 52 -1.38 -8.40 -0.80
N LYS A 53 -1.16 -8.46 -2.12
CA LYS A 53 -1.80 -7.56 -3.10
C LYS A 53 -3.24 -7.94 -3.46
N TYR A 54 -3.71 -9.11 -3.05
CA TYR A 54 -5.07 -9.61 -3.23
C TYR A 54 -6.00 -9.23 -2.07
N ASP A 55 -5.43 -8.89 -0.91
CA ASP A 55 -6.20 -8.36 0.25
C ASP A 55 -6.55 -6.88 0.13
N TYR A 56 -6.05 -6.23 -0.92
CA TYR A 56 -6.29 -4.83 -1.24
C TYR A 56 -7.77 -4.47 -1.36
#